data_AF-A0A960MNX2-F1
#
_entry.id   AF-A0A960MNX2-F1
#
_cell.length_a   1.000
_cell.length_b   1.000
_cell.length_c   1.000
_cell.angle_alpha   90.00
_cell.angle_beta   90.00
_cell.angle_gamma   90.00
#
_symmetry.space_group_name_H-M   'P 1'
#
loop_
_entity.id
_entity.type
_entity.pdbx_description
1 polymer ?
#
loop_
_entity_poly.entity_id
_entity_poly.type
_entity_poly.pdbx_seq_one_letter_code
_entity_poly.pdbx_strand_id
1 'polypeptide(L)'
;MIPIDNPLATPFDPELLAENRSVELVLRGVKRLDKSEKMGVIFQGDHLEIKEYTEVTEPRQDLLGNTGLFSCTMNFARRSKTIPLSSHIVRKKMNGEWIEKKEYFIFDLFPYASSYKVIESDRKKCFAPLKNASGPDSLETVARALMT
;
A
#
# COMPACT_ATOMS: atom_id res chain seq x y z
N MET A 1 6.41 -7.34 5.11
CA MET A 1 5.00 -7.08 5.42
C MET A 1 4.18 -7.37 4.18
N ILE A 2 3.09 -8.13 4.33
CA ILE A 2 2.21 -8.51 3.22
C ILE A 2 0.75 -8.28 3.62
N PRO A 3 -0.09 -7.77 2.71
CA PRO A 3 -1.52 -7.72 2.94
C PRO A 3 -2.12 -9.11 2.71
N ILE A 4 -3.02 -9.54 3.61
CA ILE A 4 -3.60 -10.89 3.59
C ILE A 4 -4.54 -11.11 2.40
N ASP A 5 -5.08 -10.03 1.84
CA ASP A 5 -6.04 -10.06 0.75
C ASP A 5 -5.37 -10.19 -0.63
N ASN A 6 -4.04 -10.28 -0.73
CA ASN A 6 -3.32 -10.39 -2.01
C ASN A 6 -2.65 -11.77 -2.16
N PRO A 7 -3.26 -12.74 -2.84
CA PRO A 7 -2.69 -14.07 -3.01
C PRO A 7 -1.42 -14.14 -3.86
N LEU A 8 -1.09 -13.09 -4.61
CA LEU A 8 0.19 -12.98 -5.33
C LEU A 8 1.33 -12.49 -4.43
N ALA A 9 1.05 -12.10 -3.18
CA ALA A 9 2.08 -11.64 -2.25
C ALA A 9 3.02 -12.79 -1.89
N THR A 10 4.33 -12.60 -2.09
CA THR A 10 5.36 -13.56 -1.66
C THR A 10 5.84 -13.20 -0.24
N PRO A 11 5.64 -14.05 0.79
CA PRO A 11 6.02 -13.73 2.17
C PRO A 11 7.52 -13.48 2.39
N PHE A 12 8.38 -14.04 1.53
CA PHE A 12 9.84 -13.91 1.56
C PHE A 12 10.37 -13.43 0.20
N ASP A 13 9.84 -12.31 -0.27
CA ASP A 13 10.24 -11.69 -1.52
C ASP A 13 11.77 -11.40 -1.54
N PRO A 14 12.57 -12.11 -2.35
CA PRO A 14 14.02 -12.01 -2.30
C PRO A 14 14.51 -10.64 -2.77
N GLU A 15 13.77 -9.96 -3.65
CA GLU A 15 14.14 -8.64 -4.16
C GLU A 15 13.92 -7.57 -3.09
N LEU A 16 12.74 -7.58 -2.42
CA LEU A 16 12.50 -6.70 -1.27
C LEU A 16 13.53 -6.93 -0.16
N LEU A 17 13.86 -8.19 0.15
CA LEU A 17 14.84 -8.51 1.18
C LEU A 17 16.26 -8.10 0.79
N ALA A 18 16.64 -8.21 -0.48
CA ALA A 18 17.94 -7.78 -0.96
C ALA A 18 18.09 -6.25 -0.87
N GLU A 19 17.10 -5.51 -1.36
CA GLU A 19 17.11 -4.04 -1.36
C GLU A 19 17.06 -3.46 0.06
N ASN A 20 16.32 -4.09 0.98
CA ASN A 20 16.23 -3.63 2.37
C ASN A 20 17.54 -3.76 3.15
N ARG A 21 18.58 -4.41 2.59
CA ARG A 21 19.93 -4.42 3.17
C ARG A 21 20.61 -3.06 3.08
N SER A 22 20.20 -2.22 2.13
CA SER A 22 20.83 -0.93 1.81
C SER A 22 19.99 0.28 2.22
N VAL A 23 18.67 0.09 2.41
CA VAL A 23 17.73 1.16 2.79
C VAL A 23 16.86 0.76 3.97
N GLU A 24 16.38 1.73 4.74
CA GLU A 24 15.53 1.44 5.90
C GLU A 24 14.15 0.88 5.52
N LEU A 25 13.61 1.31 4.39
CA LEU A 25 12.28 0.95 3.91
C LEU A 25 12.32 0.67 2.39
N VAL A 26 11.73 -0.43 1.96
CA VAL A 26 11.54 -0.72 0.54
C VAL A 26 10.13 -1.24 0.30
N LEU A 27 9.47 -0.78 -0.75
CA LEU A 27 8.10 -1.18 -1.10
C LEU A 27 7.93 -1.44 -2.58
N ARG A 28 6.93 -2.24 -2.94
CA ARG A 28 6.52 -2.41 -4.34
C ARG A 28 5.46 -1.40 -4.73
N GLY A 29 5.73 -0.70 -5.82
CA GLY A 29 4.75 0.08 -6.56
C GLY A 29 4.35 -0.63 -7.84
N VAL A 30 3.12 -0.43 -8.30
CA VAL A 30 2.66 -0.91 -9.62
C VAL A 30 2.12 0.24 -10.43
N LYS A 31 2.18 0.14 -11.77
CA LYS A 31 1.46 1.08 -12.62
C LYS A 31 -0.03 1.03 -12.31
N ARG A 32 -0.62 2.21 -12.16
CA ARG A 32 -2.06 2.39 -11.98
C ARG A 32 -2.78 2.15 -13.31
N LEU A 33 -3.96 1.57 -13.26
CA LEU A 33 -4.81 1.36 -14.44
C LEU A 33 -5.28 2.71 -14.99
N ASP A 34 -5.72 3.58 -14.10
CA ASP A 34 -6.14 4.94 -14.40
C ASP A 34 -6.06 5.83 -13.15
N LYS A 35 -6.31 7.14 -13.34
CA LYS A 35 -6.23 8.14 -12.25
C LYS A 35 -7.30 7.96 -11.14
N SER A 36 -8.37 7.22 -11.41
CA SER A 36 -9.49 6.96 -10.49
C SER A 36 -9.43 5.60 -9.79
N GLU A 37 -8.40 4.79 -10.07
CA GLU A 37 -8.20 3.52 -9.41
C GLU A 37 -8.15 3.69 -7.88
N LYS A 38 -8.97 2.90 -7.16
CA LYS A 38 -9.13 2.94 -5.70
C LYS A 38 -7.96 2.27 -4.98
N MET A 39 -6.80 2.90 -5.07
CA MET A 39 -5.57 2.46 -4.42
C MET A 39 -4.77 3.65 -3.91
N GLY A 40 -3.98 3.43 -2.85
CA GLY A 40 -3.04 4.45 -2.36
C GLY A 40 -2.04 4.83 -3.45
N VAL A 41 -1.67 6.11 -3.49
CA VAL A 41 -0.77 6.68 -4.50
C VAL A 41 0.57 7.01 -3.83
N ILE A 42 1.66 6.56 -4.45
CA ILE A 42 3.02 6.75 -3.94
C ILE A 42 3.56 8.10 -4.45
N PHE A 43 3.98 8.95 -3.52
CA PHE A 43 4.69 10.20 -3.76
C PHE A 43 6.14 10.03 -3.30
N GLN A 44 7.07 10.21 -4.23
CA GLN A 44 8.50 10.10 -3.99
C GLN A 44 9.12 11.51 -4.00
N GLY A 45 9.81 11.86 -2.92
CA GLY A 45 10.58 13.09 -2.77
C GLY A 45 11.67 12.92 -1.70
N ASP A 46 11.94 13.96 -0.93
CA ASP A 46 12.84 13.87 0.24
C ASP A 46 12.36 12.81 1.24
N HIS A 47 11.03 12.66 1.33
CA HIS A 47 10.35 11.65 2.11
C HIS A 47 9.41 10.82 1.22
N LEU A 48 9.18 9.57 1.62
CA LEU A 48 8.20 8.70 0.98
C LEU A 48 6.84 8.94 1.61
N GLU A 49 5.87 9.38 0.81
CA GLU A 49 4.49 9.57 1.23
C GLU A 49 3.56 8.64 0.45
N ILE A 50 2.53 8.15 1.12
CA ILE A 50 1.41 7.45 0.47
C ILE A 50 0.14 8.17 0.87
N LYS A 51 -0.65 8.57 -0.12
CA LYS A 51 -1.98 9.16 0.09
C LYS A 51 -3.04 8.18 -0.36
N GLU A 52 -4.06 7.99 0.46
CA GLU A 52 -5.23 7.22 0.02
C GLU A 52 -5.90 7.90 -1.16
N TYR A 53 -6.55 7.12 -2.03
CA TYR A 53 -7.20 7.67 -3.23
C TYR A 53 -8.26 8.74 -2.91
N THR A 54 -8.84 8.71 -1.71
CA THR A 54 -9.79 9.71 -1.21
C THR A 54 -9.15 11.03 -0.78
N GLU A 55 -7.84 11.04 -0.55
CA GLU A 55 -7.06 12.19 -0.06
C GLU A 55 -6.26 12.86 -1.19
N VAL A 56 -6.23 12.25 -2.38
CA VAL A 56 -5.56 12.80 -3.56
C VAL A 56 -6.41 13.89 -4.17
N THR A 57 -6.00 15.15 -3.99
CA THR A 57 -6.68 16.33 -4.56
C THR A 57 -6.41 16.52 -6.05
N GLU A 58 -5.25 16.07 -6.53
CA GLU A 58 -4.83 16.16 -7.93
C GLU A 58 -4.46 14.78 -8.49
N PRO A 59 -5.42 14.06 -9.09
CA PRO A 59 -5.20 12.71 -9.58
C PRO A 59 -4.17 12.65 -10.72
N ARG A 60 -3.07 11.94 -10.49
CA ARG A 60 -1.97 11.72 -11.45
C ARG A 60 -1.85 10.24 -11.78
N GLN A 61 -1.89 9.89 -13.06
CA GLN A 61 -1.80 8.50 -13.54
C GLN A 61 -0.35 8.01 -13.63
N ASP A 62 0.60 8.92 -13.80
CA ASP A 62 2.04 8.66 -13.90
C ASP A 62 2.67 8.21 -12.58
N LEU A 63 1.97 8.41 -11.46
CA LEU A 63 2.42 7.94 -10.15
C LEU A 63 2.11 6.47 -9.93
N LEU A 64 3.00 5.79 -9.20
CA LEU A 64 2.83 4.40 -8.84
C LEU A 64 1.75 4.22 -7.78
N GLY A 65 1.04 3.11 -7.87
CA GLY A 65 0.09 2.67 -6.87
C GLY A 65 0.74 1.81 -5.79
N ASN A 66 0.33 2.01 -4.54
CA ASN A 66 0.77 1.24 -3.39
C ASN A 66 0.16 -0.17 -3.39
N THR A 67 1.00 -1.19 -3.34
CA THR A 67 0.59 -2.61 -3.25
C THR A 67 0.38 -3.09 -1.82
N GLY A 68 0.86 -2.33 -0.82
CA GLY A 68 0.94 -2.78 0.57
C GLY A 68 2.09 -3.75 0.86
N LEU A 69 2.88 -4.12 -0.15
CA LEU A 69 4.07 -4.97 0.01
C LEU A 69 5.29 -4.12 0.32
N PHE A 70 5.88 -4.33 1.50
CA PHE A 70 7.09 -3.63 1.90
C PHE A 70 7.95 -4.45 2.87
N SER A 71 9.25 -4.14 2.91
CA SER A 71 10.19 -4.58 3.94
C SER A 71 10.80 -3.37 4.61
N CYS A 72 11.07 -3.48 5.91
CA CYS A 72 11.74 -2.43 6.65
C CYS A 72 12.71 -3.02 7.67
N THR A 73 13.73 -2.23 8.04
CA THR A 73 14.70 -2.67 9.04
C THR A 73 14.06 -2.77 10.42
N MET A 74 14.58 -3.67 11.25
CA MET A 74 14.15 -3.77 12.65
C MET A 74 14.41 -2.49 13.45
N ASN A 75 15.41 -1.69 13.06
CA ASN A 75 15.66 -0.41 13.71
C ASN A 75 14.55 0.59 13.41
N PHE A 76 14.14 0.73 12.14
CA PHE A 76 13.01 1.57 11.76
C PHE A 76 11.72 1.13 12.47
N ALA A 77 11.41 -0.17 12.48
CA ALA A 77 10.24 -0.72 13.16
C ALA A 77 10.24 -0.50 14.69
N ARG A 78 11.41 -0.43 15.33
CA ARG A 78 11.50 -0.11 16.76
C ARG A 78 11.30 1.38 17.03
N ARG A 79 11.89 2.24 16.19
CA ARG A 79 11.73 3.70 16.31
C ARG A 79 10.31 4.15 16.02
N SER A 80 9.59 3.46 15.13
CA SER A 80 8.21 3.80 14.80
C SER A 80 7.23 3.72 15.98
N LYS A 81 7.56 2.96 17.03
CA LYS A 81 6.73 2.83 18.24
C LYS A 81 6.47 4.18 18.94
N THR A 82 7.40 5.13 18.84
CA THR A 82 7.29 6.43 19.53
C THR A 82 6.82 7.55 18.61
N ILE A 83 6.54 7.25 17.34
CA ILE A 83 6.12 8.26 16.37
C ILE A 83 4.62 8.53 16.56
N PRO A 84 4.21 9.79 16.79
CA PRO A 84 2.80 10.14 16.85
C PRO A 84 2.19 10.08 15.45
N LEU A 85 1.16 9.25 15.27
CA LEU A 85 0.39 9.18 14.03
C LEU A 85 -0.88 10.01 14.11
N SER A 86 -1.22 10.68 13.02
CA SER A 86 -2.51 11.34 12.83
C SER A 86 -3.59 10.28 12.59
N SER A 87 -4.77 10.46 13.20
CA SER A 87 -5.91 9.59 12.91
C SER A 87 -6.67 10.10 11.69
N HIS A 88 -7.03 9.19 10.80
CA HIS A 88 -7.91 9.44 9.66
C HIS A 88 -9.36 9.16 10.07
N ILE A 89 -10.27 10.12 9.82
CA ILE A 89 -11.68 9.99 10.21
C ILE A 89 -12.50 9.60 8.98
N VAL A 90 -13.12 8.43 9.05
CA VAL A 90 -14.04 7.93 8.04
C VAL A 90 -15.46 7.97 8.58
N ARG A 91 -16.36 8.69 7.89
CA ARG A 91 -17.79 8.72 8.21
C ARG A 91 -18.51 7.58 7.53
N LYS A 92 -19.20 6.74 8.30
CA LYS A 92 -20.02 5.64 7.79
C LYS A 92 -21.45 5.75 8.31
N LYS A 93 -22.39 5.28 7.51
CA LYS A 93 -23.79 5.15 7.93
C LYS A 93 -24.02 3.72 8.42
N MET A 94 -24.43 3.56 9.68
CA MET A 94 -24.77 2.27 10.28
C MET A 94 -26.14 2.38 10.93
N ASN A 95 -27.07 1.47 10.58
CA ASN A 95 -28.45 1.46 11.09
C ASN A 95 -29.19 2.80 10.98
N GLY A 96 -28.90 3.58 9.93
CA GLY A 96 -29.53 4.89 9.72
C GLY A 96 -28.77 6.07 10.34
N GLU A 97 -27.83 5.83 11.24
CA GLU A 97 -27.06 6.85 11.95
C GLU A 97 -25.66 7.04 11.37
N TRP A 98 -25.14 8.26 11.48
CA TRP A 98 -23.75 8.56 11.10
C TRP A 98 -22.81 8.25 12.26
N ILE A 99 -21.79 7.46 11.97
CA ILE A 99 -20.71 7.15 12.91
C ILE A 99 -19.37 7.61 12.34
N GLU A 100 -18.47 8.02 13.22
CA GLU A 100 -17.08 8.34 12.89
C GLU A 100 -16.17 7.19 13.30
N LYS A 101 -15.48 6.60 12.32
CA LYS A 101 -14.44 5.60 12.56
C LYS A 101 -13.08 6.27 12.45
N LYS A 102 -12.27 6.14 13.49
CA LYS A 102 -10.86 6.55 13.47
C LYS A 102 -10.01 5.38 12.98
N GLU A 103 -9.16 5.63 12.01
CA GLU A 103 -8.20 4.67 11.45
C GLU A 103 -6.80 5.30 11.47
N TYR A 104 -5.79 4.44 11.53
CA TYR A 104 -4.38 4.80 11.37
C TYR A 104 -3.84 3.97 10.23
N PHE A 105 -3.01 4.56 9.38
CA PHE A 105 -2.41 3.82 8.28
C PHE A 105 -0.95 3.53 8.56
N ILE A 106 -0.54 2.30 8.25
CA ILE A 106 0.86 1.89 8.47
C ILE A 106 1.84 2.71 7.63
N PHE A 107 1.40 3.23 6.49
CA PHE A 107 2.20 4.04 5.59
C PHE A 107 2.38 5.49 6.07
N ASP A 108 1.65 5.95 7.09
CA ASP A 108 1.88 7.25 7.73
C ASP A 108 3.24 7.29 8.46
N LEU A 109 3.84 6.11 8.69
CA LEU A 109 5.19 5.98 9.21
C LEU A 109 6.27 6.19 8.12
N PHE A 110 5.94 6.04 6.84
CA PHE A 110 6.93 6.00 5.76
C PHE A 110 7.74 7.29 5.58
N PRO A 111 7.19 8.50 5.84
CA PRO A 111 7.99 9.72 5.80
C PRO A 111 9.16 9.74 6.81
N TYR A 112 9.09 8.93 7.86
CA TYR A 112 10.10 8.88 8.92
C TYR A 112 11.24 7.89 8.65
N ALA A 113 11.21 7.17 7.52
CA ALA A 113 12.33 6.34 7.09
C ALA A 113 13.48 7.23 6.62
N SER A 114 14.71 7.00 7.11
CA SER A 114 15.86 7.84 6.73
C SER A 114 16.34 7.58 5.30
N SER A 115 15.98 6.42 4.75
CA SER A 115 16.24 6.05 3.36
C SER A 115 15.17 5.08 2.90
N TYR A 116 14.78 5.21 1.63
CA TYR A 116 13.77 4.34 1.05
C TYR A 116 14.07 3.98 -0.41
N LYS A 117 13.41 2.94 -0.91
CA LYS A 117 13.39 2.60 -2.33
C LYS A 117 12.02 2.08 -2.75
N VAL A 118 11.51 2.54 -3.89
CA VAL A 118 10.30 1.98 -4.52
C VAL A 118 10.73 1.09 -5.67
N ILE A 119 10.26 -0.16 -5.68
CA ILE A 119 10.45 -1.09 -6.79
C ILE A 119 9.19 -1.08 -7.64
N GLU A 120 9.27 -0.47 -8.83
CA GLU A 120 8.21 -0.62 -9.83
C GLU A 120 8.16 -2.07 -10.30
N SER A 121 6.99 -2.69 -10.14
CA SER A 121 6.78 -4.12 -10.35
C SER A 121 5.67 -4.36 -11.38
N ASP A 122 5.76 -5.50 -12.08
CA ASP A 122 4.65 -5.96 -12.89
C ASP A 122 3.47 -6.35 -11.99
N ARG A 123 2.34 -5.66 -12.19
CA ARG A 123 1.08 -5.90 -11.46
C ARG A 123 0.70 -7.37 -11.47
N LYS A 124 0.83 -8.05 -12.62
CA LYS A 124 0.42 -9.45 -12.77
C LYS A 124 1.24 -10.41 -11.90
N LYS A 125 2.42 -9.99 -11.44
CA LYS A 125 3.31 -10.83 -10.62
C LYS A 125 3.15 -10.62 -9.12
N CYS A 126 2.55 -9.50 -8.69
CA CYS A 126 2.62 -9.12 -7.28
C CYS A 126 1.34 -8.47 -6.72
N PHE A 127 0.30 -8.23 -7.54
CA PHE A 127 -0.87 -7.48 -7.07
C PHE A 127 -2.19 -8.01 -7.68
N ALA A 128 -2.90 -8.81 -6.89
CA ALA A 128 -4.27 -9.25 -7.16
C ALA A 128 -5.07 -9.27 -5.85
N PRO A 129 -5.51 -8.10 -5.34
CA PRO A 129 -6.24 -8.05 -4.08
C PRO A 129 -7.65 -8.67 -4.22
N LEU A 130 -8.13 -9.26 -3.14
CA LEU A 130 -9.47 -9.82 -2.99
C LEU A 130 -10.28 -8.93 -2.06
N LYS A 131 -11.10 -8.03 -2.64
CA LYS A 131 -11.89 -7.03 -1.90
C LYS A 131 -13.39 -7.19 -2.08
N ASN A 132 -13.84 -7.82 -3.16
CA ASN A 132 -15.25 -7.88 -3.54
C ASN A 132 -15.73 -9.32 -3.78
N ALA A 133 -17.02 -9.56 -3.60
CA ALA A 133 -17.62 -10.86 -3.90
C ALA A 133 -17.68 -11.15 -5.41
N SER A 134 -17.88 -10.13 -6.23
CA SER A 134 -17.94 -10.18 -7.69
C SER A 134 -17.41 -8.88 -8.31
N GLY A 135 -17.11 -8.91 -9.61
CA GLY A 135 -16.55 -7.75 -10.33
C GLY A 135 -15.04 -7.57 -10.09
N PRO A 136 -14.52 -6.33 -10.13
CA PRO A 136 -13.11 -6.05 -9.87
C PRO A 136 -12.66 -6.57 -8.49
N ASP A 137 -11.43 -7.04 -8.37
CA ASP A 137 -10.85 -7.55 -7.11
C ASP A 137 -11.72 -8.64 -6.44
N SER A 138 -12.28 -9.55 -7.25
CA SER A 138 -13.11 -10.68 -6.79
C SER A 138 -12.40 -12.02 -6.89
N LEU A 139 -13.01 -13.06 -6.33
CA LEU A 139 -12.50 -14.44 -6.41
C LEU A 139 -12.21 -14.87 -7.86
N GLU A 140 -13.08 -14.52 -8.80
CA GLU A 140 -12.90 -14.85 -10.22
C GLU A 140 -11.65 -14.17 -10.79
N THR A 141 -11.49 -12.87 -10.56
CA THR A 141 -10.35 -12.11 -11.09
C THR A 141 -9.03 -12.55 -10.46
N VAL A 142 -9.05 -12.88 -9.16
CA VAL A 142 -7.88 -13.35 -8.42
C VAL A 142 -7.48 -14.77 -8.86
N ALA A 143 -8.46 -15.68 -9.04
CA ALA A 143 -8.20 -17.01 -9.56
C ALA A 143 -7.55 -16.95 -10.95
N ARG A 144 -8.03 -16.06 -11.83
CA ARG A 144 -7.42 -15.83 -13.15
C ARG A 144 -5.98 -15.35 -13.03
N ALA A 145 -5.70 -14.43 -12.10
CA ALA A 145 -4.35 -13.90 -11.89
C ALA A 145 -3.36 -14.96 -11.37
N LEU A 146 -3.83 -15.95 -10.62
CA LEU A 146 -3.00 -17.06 -10.13
C LEU A 146 -2.65 -18.10 -11.20
N MET A 147 -3.32 -18.07 -12.36
CA MET A 147 -3.11 -19.02 -13.46
C MET A 147 -2.22 -18.48 -14.59
N THR A 148 -1.75 -17.23 -14.48
CA THR A 148 -0.93 -16.54 -15.48
C THR A 148 0.52 -16.41 -15.04
#